data_AF-A0A925XZ65-F1
#
_entry.id   AF-A0A925XZ65-F1
#
_cell.length_a   1.000
_cell.length_b   1.000
_cell.length_c   1.000
_cell.angle_alpha   90.00
_cell.angle_beta   90.00
_cell.angle_gamma   90.00
#
_symmetry.space_group_name_H-M   'P 1'
#
loop_
_entity.id
_entity.type
_entity.pdbx_description
1 polymer ?
#
loop_
_entity_poly.entity_id
_entity_poly.type
_entity_poly.pdbx_seq_one_letter_code
_entity_poly.pdbx_strand_id
1 'polypeptide(L)'
;MNTSERRYDFDWLRVLVTGLVVCFHAALIFSSSWYYVKNDPLHGHERTLRAAYSTRQTPIASLASVRALVRAEGLSKDVGAALEQLTTSPDRIVTLKAELGNGGVGLNYSDSLFDALRGLGTLVAEKGERLRVLTPRGDLARAIQARTRIPAQPLDVYLTGAGRLNKGEVLFVDWASLTDGRQIEQLARAEDGGRLFLVGIPRPEMVATGFVLFLDQWFMMLFFVISGASAWYALGSRTASQYAVERFKRLFVPFLFGCLVVVPPLSYYGLLEWPGTEATYWQFYPTFLSGVLAGRPEWGHLWFIIYLFVYSLLALPLFVYLRGEAAQRLRTRLGTWFERPGLIFLPALPLALIEGMLRPGWPNGHQNLVSDWANFWLYLLYFVYGYCIASEPKLGHAIDRHFKLAVGLAAIGTVALFGIWLSGNTPDYYYWYGRIGYDSLRGFNSWCLVMVVLSLGRRYLNFNHRVLQYAGEAAYPVYILHQTFVVAIGFYVVRWSTGATQKYLAIVVGCLVATVVVYDLLIKRNNLTRFLFGLKPVKTIARLVRQN
;
A
#
# COMPACT_ATOMS: atom_id res chain seq x y z
N MET A 1 -11.87 -22.87 -32.38
CA MET A 1 -10.54 -22.58 -31.78
C MET A 1 -10.35 -23.51 -30.61
N ASN A 2 -9.27 -24.29 -30.61
CA ASN A 2 -8.99 -25.30 -29.60
C ASN A 2 -8.69 -24.60 -28.26
N THR A 3 -9.64 -24.61 -27.32
CA THR A 3 -9.50 -24.04 -25.97
C THR A 3 -8.55 -24.84 -25.07
N SER A 4 -7.78 -25.77 -25.65
CA SER A 4 -6.93 -26.74 -24.96
C SER A 4 -5.47 -26.31 -24.82
N GLU A 5 -5.02 -25.23 -25.48
CA GLU A 5 -3.63 -24.79 -25.36
C GLU A 5 -3.42 -23.99 -24.07
N ARG A 6 -2.66 -24.57 -23.14
CA ARG A 6 -2.33 -23.95 -21.85
C ARG A 6 -1.40 -22.75 -22.08
N ARG A 7 -1.81 -21.59 -21.56
CA ARG A 7 -1.03 -20.35 -21.62
C ARG A 7 -0.03 -20.24 -20.47
N TYR A 8 1.17 -20.77 -20.71
CA TYR A 8 2.25 -20.76 -19.72
C TYR A 8 2.76 -19.34 -19.43
N ASP A 9 2.67 -18.43 -20.40
CA ASP A 9 3.02 -17.02 -20.23
C ASP A 9 2.20 -16.34 -19.11
N PHE A 10 0.88 -16.54 -19.08
CA PHE A 10 0.05 -16.02 -17.99
C PHE A 10 0.33 -16.71 -16.65
N ASP A 11 0.64 -18.01 -16.66
CA ASP A 11 1.02 -18.74 -15.45
C ASP A 11 2.32 -18.18 -14.84
N TRP A 12 3.34 -17.93 -15.67
CA TRP A 12 4.60 -17.34 -15.23
C TRP A 12 4.44 -15.91 -14.75
N LEU A 13 3.72 -15.06 -15.51
CA LEU A 13 3.48 -13.68 -15.09
C LEU A 13 2.80 -13.64 -13.72
N ARG A 14 1.80 -14.50 -13.47
CA ARG A 14 1.17 -14.60 -12.16
C ARG A 14 2.17 -14.96 -11.06
N VAL A 15 3.04 -15.94 -11.28
CA VAL A 15 4.06 -16.35 -10.30
C VAL A 15 5.05 -15.23 -10.03
N LEU A 16 5.56 -14.58 -11.09
CA LEU A 16 6.56 -13.51 -10.97
C LEU A 16 5.98 -12.29 -10.25
N VAL A 17 4.77 -11.86 -10.60
CA VAL A 17 4.13 -10.70 -9.95
C VAL A 17 3.74 -11.04 -8.50
N THR A 18 3.39 -12.30 -8.20
CA THR A 18 3.20 -12.76 -6.80
C THR A 18 4.49 -12.68 -5.99
N GLY A 19 5.64 -13.05 -6.58
CA GLY A 19 6.94 -12.84 -5.91
C GLY A 19 7.26 -11.36 -5.73
N LEU A 20 6.98 -10.54 -6.74
CA LEU A 20 7.22 -9.11 -6.73
C LEU A 20 6.41 -8.37 -5.66
N VAL A 21 5.20 -8.86 -5.36
CA VAL A 21 4.36 -8.38 -4.26
C VAL A 21 5.07 -8.47 -2.91
N VAL A 22 5.87 -9.50 -2.67
CA VAL A 22 6.67 -9.63 -1.44
C VAL A 22 7.72 -8.52 -1.38
N CYS A 23 8.44 -8.32 -2.49
CA CYS A 23 9.45 -7.26 -2.61
C CYS A 23 8.84 -5.86 -2.44
N PHE A 24 7.65 -5.63 -2.98
CA PHE A 24 6.90 -4.37 -2.85
C PHE A 24 6.55 -4.08 -1.38
N HIS A 25 5.92 -5.04 -0.70
CA HIS A 25 5.52 -4.85 0.71
C HIS A 25 6.71 -4.73 1.65
N ALA A 26 7.80 -5.47 1.39
CA ALA A 26 9.04 -5.28 2.14
C ALA A 26 9.63 -3.86 1.91
N ALA A 27 9.50 -3.31 0.71
CA ALA A 27 9.98 -1.96 0.40
C ALA A 27 9.12 -0.87 1.05
N LEU A 28 7.81 -1.12 1.27
CA LEU A 28 6.93 -0.19 2.00
C LEU A 28 7.43 0.11 3.43
N ILE A 29 8.14 -0.82 4.07
CA ILE A 29 8.75 -0.58 5.39
C ILE A 29 9.79 0.56 5.34
N PHE A 30 10.48 0.71 4.21
CA PHE A 30 11.56 1.68 4.02
C PHE A 30 11.16 2.89 3.18
N SER A 31 10.03 2.82 2.45
CA SER A 31 9.57 3.92 1.58
C SER A 31 8.95 5.06 2.37
N SER A 32 8.44 6.07 1.67
CA SER A 32 7.66 7.17 2.26
C SER A 32 6.18 6.83 2.45
N SER A 33 5.70 5.70 1.91
CA SER A 33 4.30 5.31 2.00
C SER A 33 3.95 4.82 3.40
N TRP A 34 2.70 5.01 3.81
CA TRP A 34 2.20 4.45 5.08
C TRP A 34 2.30 2.91 5.06
N TYR A 35 2.69 2.35 6.20
CA TYR A 35 2.74 0.91 6.41
C TYR A 35 2.69 0.56 7.89
N TYR A 36 2.36 -0.69 8.22
CA TYR A 36 2.20 -1.17 9.60
C TYR A 36 3.48 -1.04 10.44
N VAL A 37 4.64 -1.25 9.83
CA VAL A 37 5.96 -1.11 10.46
C VAL A 37 6.84 -0.28 9.56
N LYS A 38 7.59 0.67 10.14
CA LYS A 38 8.53 1.53 9.42
C LYS A 38 9.94 1.32 9.93
N ASN A 39 10.91 1.33 9.01
CA ASN A 39 12.31 1.35 9.39
C ASN A 39 12.67 2.74 9.92
N ASP A 40 13.11 2.80 11.16
CA ASP A 40 13.69 3.98 11.75
C ASP A 40 15.23 3.82 11.81
N PRO A 41 15.99 4.55 10.98
CA PRO A 41 17.46 4.50 11.03
C PRO A 41 18.02 5.01 12.36
N LEU A 42 17.21 5.71 13.16
CA LEU A 42 17.60 6.32 14.42
C LEU A 42 17.10 5.56 15.66
N HIS A 43 16.46 4.40 15.49
CA HIS A 43 15.86 3.64 16.59
C HIS A 43 16.84 3.34 17.74
N GLY A 44 18.11 3.08 17.41
CA GLY A 44 19.17 2.87 18.42
C GLY A 44 19.52 4.12 19.23
N HIS A 45 19.39 5.29 18.62
CA HIS A 45 19.72 6.61 19.20
C HIS A 45 18.56 7.22 19.98
N GLU A 46 17.31 6.83 19.69
CA GLU A 46 16.12 7.27 20.43
C GLU A 46 16.23 6.99 21.94
N ARG A 47 16.93 5.91 22.33
CA ARG A 47 17.21 5.60 23.74
C ARG A 47 17.94 6.74 24.46
N THR A 48 18.86 7.42 23.78
CA THR A 48 19.59 8.58 24.34
C THR A 48 18.64 9.73 24.62
N LEU A 49 17.71 10.03 23.70
CA LEU A 49 16.68 11.05 23.92
C LEU A 49 15.73 10.65 25.05
N ARG A 50 15.23 9.41 25.06
CA ARG A 50 14.32 8.95 26.13
C ARG A 50 14.97 8.99 27.51
N ALA A 51 16.27 8.69 27.61
CA ALA A 51 17.02 8.81 28.85
C ALA A 51 17.13 10.27 29.32
N ALA A 52 17.46 11.20 28.41
CA ALA A 52 17.55 12.63 28.73
C ALA A 52 16.20 13.22 29.18
N TYR A 53 15.10 12.82 28.53
CA TYR A 53 13.74 13.31 28.82
C TYR A 53 12.95 12.38 29.76
N SER A 54 13.63 11.65 30.64
CA SER A 54 13.02 10.60 31.48
C SER A 54 12.13 11.12 32.62
N THR A 55 12.31 12.39 33.03
CA THR A 55 11.50 12.99 34.09
C THR A 55 10.08 13.27 33.60
N ARG A 56 9.07 12.88 34.37
CA ARG A 56 7.67 13.21 34.06
C ARG A 56 7.32 14.65 34.49
N GLN A 57 6.37 15.24 33.79
CA GLN A 57 5.78 16.53 34.12
C GLN A 57 4.25 16.44 34.12
N THR A 58 3.57 17.45 34.64
CA THR A 58 2.11 17.55 34.50
C THR A 58 1.72 17.53 33.02
N PRO A 59 0.62 16.90 32.61
CA PRO A 59 0.14 16.99 31.22
C PRO A 59 -0.02 18.44 30.75
N ILE A 60 0.07 18.68 29.44
CA ILE A 60 -0.16 20.02 28.87
C ILE A 60 -1.63 20.41 29.00
N ALA A 61 -2.53 19.47 28.69
CA ALA A 61 -3.96 19.69 28.73
C ALA A 61 -4.69 18.47 29.30
N SER A 62 -5.88 18.70 29.85
CA SER A 62 -6.80 17.63 30.19
C SER A 62 -7.52 17.12 28.94
N LEU A 63 -7.97 15.87 28.98
CA LEU A 63 -8.80 15.29 27.91
C LEU A 63 -10.05 16.14 27.62
N ALA A 64 -10.64 16.75 28.66
CA ALA A 64 -11.80 17.62 28.53
C ALA A 64 -11.46 18.91 27.78
N SER A 65 -10.30 19.52 28.07
CA SER A 65 -9.79 20.72 27.39
C SER A 65 -9.54 20.46 25.91
N VAL A 66 -8.87 19.35 25.58
CA VAL A 66 -8.62 18.96 24.19
C VAL A 66 -9.94 18.77 23.43
N ARG A 67 -10.90 18.04 24.02
CA ARG A 67 -12.21 17.82 23.38
C ARG A 67 -13.03 19.10 23.25
N ALA A 68 -12.90 20.04 24.18
CA ALA A 68 -13.53 21.35 24.09
C ALA A 68 -12.97 22.15 22.91
N LEU A 69 -11.64 22.20 22.77
CA LEU A 69 -10.95 22.85 21.66
C LEU A 69 -11.33 22.24 20.30
N VAL A 70 -11.27 20.90 20.19
CA VAL A 70 -11.63 20.18 18.96
C VAL A 70 -13.05 20.52 18.50
N ARG A 71 -13.99 20.66 19.44
CA ARG A 71 -15.36 21.07 19.13
C ARG A 71 -15.47 22.55 18.75
N ALA A 72 -14.76 23.42 19.47
CA ALA A 72 -14.81 24.87 19.25
C ALA A 72 -14.21 25.26 17.90
N GLU A 73 -13.10 24.63 17.51
CA GLU A 73 -12.40 24.91 16.24
C GLU A 73 -12.85 24.01 15.08
N GLY A 74 -13.76 23.06 15.32
CA GLY A 74 -14.26 22.17 14.27
C GLY A 74 -13.18 21.22 13.71
N LEU A 75 -12.21 20.82 14.54
CA LEU A 75 -11.07 20.02 14.12
C LEU A 75 -11.49 18.59 13.74
N SER A 76 -10.77 18.00 12.78
CA SER A 76 -11.01 16.61 12.38
C SER A 76 -10.71 15.65 13.54
N LYS A 77 -11.30 14.45 13.48
CA LYS A 77 -11.07 13.41 14.50
C LYS A 77 -9.60 13.01 14.62
N ASP A 78 -8.88 12.96 13.50
CA ASP A 78 -7.47 12.59 13.47
C ASP A 78 -6.59 13.67 14.11
N VAL A 79 -6.90 14.95 13.85
CA VAL A 79 -6.24 16.08 14.53
C VAL A 79 -6.53 16.03 16.02
N GLY A 80 -7.78 15.78 16.42
CA GLY A 80 -8.14 15.65 17.83
C GLY A 80 -7.41 14.51 18.54
N ALA A 81 -7.27 13.35 17.91
CA ALA A 81 -6.53 12.22 18.46
C ALA A 81 -5.03 12.53 18.62
N ALA A 82 -4.43 13.21 17.64
CA ALA A 82 -3.03 13.63 17.73
C ALA A 82 -2.80 14.64 18.87
N LEU A 83 -3.70 15.63 19.02
CA LEU A 83 -3.64 16.59 20.12
C LEU A 83 -3.78 15.90 21.48
N GLU A 84 -4.71 14.95 21.60
CA GLU A 84 -4.89 14.14 22.80
C GLU A 84 -3.59 13.42 23.18
N GLN A 85 -2.97 12.73 22.23
CA GLN A 85 -1.72 11.99 22.45
C GLN A 85 -0.57 12.91 22.86
N LEU A 86 -0.42 14.06 22.21
CA LEU A 86 0.66 15.01 22.48
C LEU A 86 0.51 15.72 23.82
N THR A 87 -0.73 16.08 24.21
CA THR A 87 -0.94 17.02 25.33
C THR A 87 -1.39 16.36 26.62
N THR A 88 -1.94 15.15 26.59
CA THR A 88 -2.39 14.46 27.81
C THR A 88 -1.31 13.59 28.44
N SER A 89 -0.20 13.33 27.73
CA SER A 89 0.91 12.55 28.26
C SER A 89 1.69 13.30 29.35
N PRO A 90 2.05 12.64 30.46
CA PRO A 90 2.95 13.20 31.45
C PRO A 90 4.43 13.12 31.02
N ASP A 91 4.74 12.38 29.95
CA ASP A 91 6.11 12.23 29.48
C ASP A 91 6.59 13.51 28.80
N ARG A 92 7.86 13.85 29.00
CA ARG A 92 8.48 15.04 28.37
C ARG A 92 8.90 14.79 26.93
N ILE A 93 9.02 13.53 26.53
CA ILE A 93 9.18 13.10 25.15
C ILE A 93 7.92 12.39 24.69
N VAL A 94 7.24 12.95 23.70
CA VAL A 94 6.10 12.30 23.07
C VAL A 94 6.42 12.08 21.60
N THR A 95 6.31 10.82 21.17
CA THR A 95 6.54 10.45 19.78
C THR A 95 5.20 10.18 19.12
N LEU A 96 4.92 10.89 18.04
CA LEU A 96 3.76 10.63 17.18
C LEU A 96 4.28 10.09 15.84
N LYS A 97 4.36 8.76 15.69
CA LYS A 97 4.77 8.09 14.46
C LYS A 97 3.64 8.09 13.41
N ALA A 98 3.11 9.26 13.08
CA ALA A 98 2.05 9.42 12.09
C ALA A 98 2.31 10.67 11.23
N GLU A 99 1.97 10.59 9.94
CA GLU A 99 1.78 11.78 9.12
C GLU A 99 0.55 12.52 9.65
N LEU A 100 0.75 13.71 10.23
CA LEU A 100 -0.36 14.60 10.57
C LEU A 100 -1.07 14.98 9.27
N GLY A 101 -2.20 14.33 8.99
CA GLY A 101 -3.19 14.80 8.03
C GLY A 101 -3.18 14.23 6.60
N ASN A 102 -2.62 13.05 6.31
CA ASN A 102 -3.11 12.12 5.25
C ASN A 102 -2.18 10.92 5.07
N GLY A 103 -2.75 9.74 4.85
CA GLY A 103 -2.02 8.50 4.57
C GLY A 103 -1.24 8.52 3.25
N GLY A 104 0.03 8.93 3.30
CA GLY A 104 1.04 8.56 2.31
C GLY A 104 1.89 9.71 1.76
N VAL A 105 3.20 9.53 1.93
CA VAL A 105 4.30 10.15 1.20
C VAL A 105 4.53 11.63 1.49
N GLY A 106 5.18 11.85 2.63
CA GLY A 106 5.83 13.10 2.99
C GLY A 106 4.88 14.03 3.73
N LEU A 107 5.44 15.06 4.36
CA LEU A 107 4.67 16.20 4.82
C LEU A 107 4.07 16.94 3.61
N ASN A 108 3.04 16.35 2.99
CA ASN A 108 2.12 17.12 2.18
C ASN A 108 1.30 17.93 3.17
N TYR A 109 1.61 19.22 3.18
CA TYR A 109 1.03 20.34 3.91
C TYR A 109 -0.50 20.36 3.81
N SER A 110 -1.17 19.45 4.47
CA SER A 110 -2.62 19.47 4.58
C SER A 110 -3.02 20.50 5.62
N ASP A 111 -4.19 21.09 5.45
CA ASP A 111 -4.77 22.01 6.43
C ASP A 111 -4.82 21.38 7.83
N SER A 112 -4.94 20.05 7.90
CA SER A 112 -4.90 19.28 9.15
C SER A 112 -3.58 19.38 9.93
N LEU A 113 -2.41 19.48 9.29
CA LEU A 113 -1.15 19.73 10.01
C LEU A 113 -1.14 21.12 10.63
N PHE A 114 -1.57 22.14 9.87
CA PHE A 114 -1.62 23.51 10.36
C PHE A 114 -2.67 23.67 11.47
N ASP A 115 -3.81 23.01 11.34
CA ASP A 115 -4.85 22.92 12.37
C ASP A 115 -4.32 22.26 13.64
N ALA A 116 -3.62 21.13 13.51
CA ALA A 116 -2.99 20.46 14.65
C ALA A 116 -1.95 21.36 15.33
N LEU A 117 -1.11 22.06 14.57
CA LEU A 117 -0.12 22.98 15.13
C LEU A 117 -0.78 24.17 15.83
N ARG A 118 -1.85 24.75 15.25
CA ARG A 118 -2.60 25.84 15.88
C ARG A 118 -3.25 25.39 17.19
N GLY A 119 -3.99 24.28 17.15
CA GLY A 119 -4.62 23.73 18.35
C GLY A 119 -3.60 23.37 19.43
N LEU A 120 -2.46 22.81 19.03
CA LEU A 120 -1.34 22.55 19.95
C LEU A 120 -0.78 23.85 20.54
N GLY A 121 -0.58 24.88 19.71
CA GLY A 121 -0.14 26.20 20.15
C GLY A 121 -1.07 26.81 21.20
N THR A 122 -2.38 26.70 21.00
CA THR A 122 -3.39 27.14 21.98
C THR A 122 -3.24 26.42 23.32
N LEU A 123 -3.20 25.09 23.31
CA LEU A 123 -3.09 24.28 24.55
C LEU A 123 -1.76 24.52 25.29
N VAL A 124 -0.66 24.67 24.54
CA VAL A 124 0.66 24.97 25.10
C VAL A 124 0.67 26.35 25.75
N ALA A 125 0.06 27.35 25.09
CA ALA A 125 -0.03 28.72 25.61
C ALA A 125 -0.94 28.83 26.84
N GLU A 126 -2.06 28.09 26.89
CA GLU A 126 -2.94 28.01 28.07
C GLU A 126 -2.21 27.53 29.32
N LYS A 127 -1.21 26.66 29.14
CA LYS A 127 -0.34 26.20 30.23
C LYS A 127 0.75 27.21 30.63
N GLY A 128 0.97 28.24 29.83
CA GLY A 128 2.07 29.20 29.99
C GLY A 128 3.42 28.67 29.46
N GLU A 129 3.40 27.63 28.62
CA GLU A 129 4.58 27.13 27.92
C GLU A 129 4.69 27.78 26.52
N ARG A 130 5.84 27.65 25.85
CA ARG A 130 6.09 28.25 24.52
C ARG A 130 6.41 27.17 23.49
N LEU A 131 5.60 27.09 22.43
CA LEU A 131 5.79 26.17 21.33
C LEU A 131 6.78 26.73 20.29
N ARG A 132 7.75 25.91 19.86
CA ARG A 132 8.63 26.18 18.73
C ARG A 132 8.68 24.96 17.82
N VAL A 133 8.67 25.18 16.50
CA VAL A 133 8.67 24.10 15.51
C VAL A 133 10.02 24.01 14.79
N LEU A 134 10.60 22.81 14.75
CA LEU A 134 11.83 22.51 14.01
C LEU A 134 11.54 21.66 12.79
N THR A 135 12.08 22.08 11.65
CA THR A 135 11.77 21.55 10.31
C THR A 135 13.03 21.03 9.61
N PRO A 136 12.90 20.17 8.58
CA PRO A 136 14.03 19.71 7.78
C PRO A 136 14.49 20.77 6.77
N ARG A 137 13.66 21.78 6.48
CA ARG A 137 13.92 22.81 5.46
C ARG A 137 13.38 24.19 5.87
N GLY A 138 14.00 25.25 5.35
CA GLY A 138 13.64 26.64 5.68
C GLY A 138 12.38 27.17 5.00
N ASP A 139 11.99 26.62 3.85
CA ASP A 139 10.71 26.92 3.21
C ASP A 139 9.51 26.45 4.06
N LEU A 140 9.60 25.23 4.62
CA LEU A 140 8.62 24.69 5.57
C LEU A 140 8.49 25.59 6.80
N ALA A 141 9.62 25.98 7.40
CA ALA A 141 9.64 26.88 8.55
C ALA A 141 8.89 28.20 8.26
N ARG A 142 9.17 28.83 7.11
CA ARG A 142 8.47 30.05 6.69
C ARG A 142 6.98 29.83 6.51
N ALA A 143 6.57 28.73 5.88
CA ALA A 143 5.16 28.42 5.65
C ALA A 143 4.39 28.20 6.97
N ILE A 144 4.98 27.43 7.91
CA ILE A 144 4.42 27.21 9.25
C ILE A 144 4.27 28.54 9.98
N GLN A 145 5.33 29.36 10.02
CA GLN A 145 5.29 30.63 10.72
C GLN A 145 4.26 31.58 10.11
N ALA A 146 4.13 31.63 8.79
CA ALA A 146 3.16 32.46 8.11
C ALA A 146 1.70 32.05 8.41
N ARG A 147 1.40 30.75 8.44
CA ARG A 147 0.02 30.24 8.60
C ARG A 147 -0.43 30.04 10.05
N THR A 148 0.51 29.74 10.95
CA THR A 148 0.21 29.40 12.35
C THR A 148 0.66 30.47 13.34
N ARG A 149 1.55 31.40 12.92
CA ARG A 149 2.24 32.37 13.78
C ARG A 149 3.14 31.75 14.84
N ILE A 150 3.36 30.44 14.81
CA ILE A 150 4.26 29.74 15.73
C ILE A 150 5.70 29.94 15.22
N PRO A 151 6.67 30.26 16.10
CA PRO A 151 8.07 30.32 15.73
C PRO A 151 8.55 29.00 15.13
N ALA A 152 9.09 29.04 13.91
CA ALA A 152 9.57 27.86 13.21
C ALA A 152 10.92 28.12 12.53
N GLN A 153 11.82 27.14 12.57
CA GLN A 153 13.14 27.23 11.94
C GLN A 153 13.69 25.84 11.60
N PRO A 154 14.68 25.74 10.68
CA PRO A 154 15.37 24.48 10.44
C PRO A 154 16.09 23.91 11.69
N LEU A 155 16.12 22.59 11.82
CA LEU A 155 16.78 21.92 12.96
C LEU A 155 18.29 22.23 13.04
N ASP A 156 19.00 22.23 11.91
CA ASP A 156 20.42 22.57 11.84
C ASP A 156 20.71 24.01 12.33
N VAL A 157 19.84 24.95 11.99
CA VAL A 157 19.92 26.34 12.50
C VAL A 157 19.71 26.40 14.01
N TYR A 158 18.79 25.59 14.55
CA TYR A 158 18.60 25.50 16.00
C TYR A 158 19.82 24.92 16.73
N LEU A 159 20.37 23.82 16.21
CA LEU A 159 21.50 23.13 16.83
C LEU A 159 22.81 23.93 16.77
N THR A 160 22.99 24.78 15.76
CA THR A 160 24.17 25.65 15.63
C THR A 160 24.11 26.88 16.56
N GLY A 161 22.91 27.37 16.92
CA GLY A 161 22.70 28.56 17.74
C GLY A 161 22.78 28.35 19.27
N ALA A 162 23.64 27.46 19.75
CA ALA A 162 23.73 26.99 21.15
C ALA A 162 22.53 26.16 21.68
N GLY A 163 21.47 25.99 20.89
CA GLY A 163 20.45 24.95 21.01
C GLY A 163 20.07 24.52 22.43
N ARG A 164 19.60 25.45 23.28
CA ARG A 164 19.05 25.09 24.60
C ARG A 164 17.53 25.01 24.56
N LEU A 165 16.98 23.95 25.13
CA LEU A 165 15.57 23.76 25.34
C LEU A 165 15.23 24.10 26.79
N ASN A 166 14.82 25.35 27.01
CA ASN A 166 14.62 25.87 28.35
C ASN A 166 13.36 25.31 29.00
N LYS A 167 13.32 25.37 30.33
CA LYS A 167 12.10 25.08 31.11
C LYS A 167 10.92 25.92 30.62
N GLY A 168 9.80 25.25 30.35
CA GLY A 168 8.60 25.89 29.81
C GLY A 168 8.61 26.09 28.29
N GLU A 169 9.59 25.57 27.56
CA GLU A 169 9.54 25.46 26.10
C GLU A 169 9.11 24.06 25.66
N VAL A 170 8.33 24.00 24.58
CA VAL A 170 7.92 22.77 23.88
C VAL A 170 8.49 22.81 22.48
N LEU A 171 9.35 21.85 22.16
CA LEU A 171 9.94 21.71 20.85
C LEU A 171 9.17 20.67 20.06
N PHE A 172 8.47 21.11 19.01
CA PHE A 172 7.90 20.20 18.02
C PHE A 172 8.96 19.97 16.94
N VAL A 173 9.49 18.76 16.86
CA VAL A 173 10.52 18.37 15.89
C VAL A 173 9.90 17.38 14.92
N ASP A 174 9.88 17.74 13.64
CA ASP A 174 9.58 16.77 12.60
C ASP A 174 10.67 15.69 12.57
N TRP A 175 10.27 14.43 12.72
CA TRP A 175 11.19 13.28 12.75
C TRP A 175 12.07 13.24 11.50
N ALA A 176 11.56 13.66 10.33
CA ALA A 176 12.33 13.69 9.10
C ALA A 176 13.51 14.70 9.13
N SER A 177 13.52 15.63 10.09
CA SER A 177 14.63 16.56 10.32
C SER A 177 15.87 15.89 10.90
N LEU A 178 15.71 14.74 11.56
CA LEU A 178 16.81 14.00 12.14
C LEU A 178 17.44 13.10 11.07
N THR A 179 18.64 13.48 10.62
CA THR A 179 19.37 12.79 9.57
C THR A 179 20.46 11.86 10.10
N ASP A 180 20.96 12.12 11.31
CA ASP A 180 21.97 11.29 11.96
C ASP A 180 21.81 11.22 13.48
N GLY A 181 22.55 10.30 14.09
CA GLY A 181 22.57 10.13 15.55
C GLY A 181 23.20 11.31 16.30
N ARG A 182 24.04 12.12 15.67
CA ARG A 182 24.70 13.26 16.34
C ARG A 182 23.69 14.36 16.66
N GLN A 183 22.72 14.59 15.77
CA GLN A 183 21.64 15.54 16.01
C GLN A 183 20.75 15.13 17.19
N ILE A 184 20.51 13.82 17.35
CA ILE A 184 19.82 13.27 18.52
C ILE A 184 20.65 13.53 19.79
N GLU A 185 21.95 13.26 19.76
CA GLU A 185 22.82 13.54 20.91
C GLU A 185 22.87 15.03 21.26
N GLN A 186 22.87 15.91 20.26
CA GLN A 186 22.81 17.35 20.48
C GLN A 186 21.47 17.79 21.08
N LEU A 187 20.34 17.26 20.61
CA LEU A 187 19.02 17.50 21.21
C LEU A 187 18.89 16.93 22.63
N ALA A 188 19.57 15.82 22.93
CA ALA A 188 19.62 15.27 24.27
C ALA A 188 20.45 16.17 25.20
N ARG A 189 21.56 16.75 24.72
CA ARG A 189 22.38 17.71 25.47
C ARG A 189 21.74 19.10 25.59
N ALA A 190 20.84 19.44 24.68
CA ALA A 190 20.08 20.68 24.67
C ALA A 190 19.04 20.77 25.80
N GLU A 191 18.66 19.63 26.37
CA GLU A 191 17.57 19.51 27.35
C GLU A 191 17.88 20.25 28.65
N ASP A 192 17.05 21.23 29.03
CA ASP A 192 17.12 21.97 30.30
C ASP A 192 15.71 22.20 30.87
N GLY A 193 14.93 21.12 31.01
CA GLY A 193 13.60 21.14 31.64
C GLY A 193 12.39 21.35 30.70
N GLY A 194 12.57 21.52 29.37
CA GLY A 194 11.47 21.65 28.40
C GLY A 194 10.85 20.33 27.91
N ARG A 195 10.01 20.35 26.87
CA ARG A 195 9.40 19.14 26.26
C ARG A 195 9.84 18.97 24.82
N LEU A 196 9.90 17.72 24.37
CA LEU A 196 10.23 17.35 23.00
C LEU A 196 9.11 16.50 22.40
N PHE A 197 8.45 17.02 21.39
CA PHE A 197 7.50 16.28 20.57
C PHE A 197 8.16 15.89 19.27
N LEU A 198 8.38 14.59 19.08
CA LEU A 198 8.92 14.03 17.85
C LEU A 198 7.77 13.51 17.00
N VAL A 199 7.47 14.18 15.90
CA VAL A 199 6.27 13.90 15.12
C VAL A 199 6.64 13.61 13.67
N GLY A 200 6.02 12.59 13.07
CA GLY A 200 6.22 12.22 11.68
C GLY A 200 6.80 10.83 11.50
N ILE A 201 7.15 10.52 10.25
CA ILE A 201 7.72 9.23 9.85
C ILE A 201 9.25 9.39 9.72
N PRO A 202 10.04 8.39 10.13
CA PRO A 202 11.45 8.34 9.82
C PRO A 202 11.76 8.60 8.35
N ARG A 203 12.88 9.29 8.09
CA ARG A 203 13.26 9.67 6.73
C ARG A 203 13.28 8.41 5.83
N PRO A 204 12.51 8.41 4.73
CA PRO A 204 12.38 7.24 3.88
C PRO A 204 13.62 7.04 3.01
N GLU A 205 13.89 5.78 2.66
CA GLU A 205 14.89 5.40 1.67
C GLU A 205 14.37 5.75 0.28
N MET A 206 15.00 6.73 -0.37
CA MET A 206 14.55 7.24 -1.69
C MET A 206 14.45 6.15 -2.75
N VAL A 207 15.39 5.19 -2.75
CA VAL A 207 15.39 4.06 -3.68
C VAL A 207 14.19 3.15 -3.42
N ALA A 208 13.85 2.88 -2.17
CA ALA A 208 12.69 2.08 -1.82
C ALA A 208 11.38 2.80 -2.22
N THR A 209 11.30 4.11 -2.00
CA THR A 209 10.16 4.92 -2.48
C THR A 209 10.03 4.89 -4.00
N GLY A 210 11.13 5.11 -4.73
CA GLY A 210 11.12 5.02 -6.18
C GLY A 210 10.68 3.63 -6.66
N PHE A 211 11.19 2.56 -6.05
CA PHE A 211 10.78 1.20 -6.37
C PHE A 211 9.28 0.96 -6.16
N VAL A 212 8.73 1.40 -5.01
CA VAL A 212 7.29 1.31 -4.71
C VAL A 212 6.47 2.09 -5.74
N LEU A 213 6.81 3.35 -6.01
CA LEU A 213 6.10 4.21 -6.97
C LEU A 213 6.16 3.65 -8.40
N PHE A 214 7.25 3.01 -8.79
CA PHE A 214 7.36 2.37 -10.09
C PHE A 214 6.46 1.14 -10.20
N LEU A 215 6.47 0.27 -9.20
CA LEU A 215 5.65 -0.93 -9.22
C LEU A 215 4.15 -0.60 -9.18
N ASP A 216 3.76 0.31 -8.29
CA ASP A 216 2.37 0.75 -8.09
C ASP A 216 1.69 1.16 -9.41
N GLN A 217 2.46 1.70 -10.36
CA GLN A 217 1.97 2.10 -11.67
C GLN A 217 1.48 0.99 -12.59
N TRP A 218 1.74 -0.30 -12.33
CA TRP A 218 1.33 -1.35 -13.27
C TRP A 218 1.06 -2.71 -12.66
N PHE A 219 1.68 -3.04 -11.52
CA PHE A 219 1.70 -4.43 -11.05
C PHE A 219 0.30 -4.93 -10.65
N MET A 220 -0.51 -4.11 -9.96
CA MET A 220 -1.89 -4.48 -9.61
C MET A 220 -2.79 -4.59 -10.84
N MET A 221 -2.65 -3.67 -11.79
CA MET A 221 -3.39 -3.68 -13.04
C MET A 221 -3.12 -4.95 -13.83
N LEU A 222 -1.85 -5.39 -13.85
CA LEU A 222 -1.47 -6.65 -14.46
C LEU A 222 -2.12 -7.87 -13.77
N PHE A 223 -2.23 -7.89 -12.44
CA PHE A 223 -2.96 -8.96 -11.74
C PHE A 223 -4.42 -9.05 -12.19
N PHE A 224 -5.10 -7.91 -12.35
CA PHE A 224 -6.47 -7.89 -12.86
C PHE A 224 -6.56 -8.38 -14.30
N VAL A 225 -5.63 -7.97 -15.18
CA VAL A 225 -5.54 -8.50 -16.55
C VAL A 225 -5.36 -10.02 -16.56
N ILE A 226 -4.41 -10.56 -15.80
CA ILE A 226 -4.15 -12.00 -15.74
C ILE A 226 -5.39 -12.74 -15.19
N SER A 227 -6.06 -12.16 -14.20
CA SER A 227 -7.27 -12.73 -13.62
C SER A 227 -8.45 -12.75 -14.59
N GLY A 228 -8.59 -11.70 -15.39
CA GLY A 228 -9.57 -11.61 -16.48
C GLY A 228 -9.30 -12.62 -17.58
N ALA A 229 -8.04 -12.74 -18.01
CA ALA A 229 -7.62 -13.76 -18.97
C ALA A 229 -7.92 -15.18 -18.45
N SER A 230 -7.67 -15.42 -17.16
CA SER A 230 -8.00 -16.69 -16.50
C SER A 230 -9.50 -16.97 -16.48
N ALA A 231 -10.36 -15.95 -16.41
CA ALA A 231 -11.81 -16.11 -16.47
C ALA A 231 -12.29 -16.60 -17.85
N TRP A 232 -11.66 -16.16 -18.95
CA TRP A 232 -11.93 -16.68 -20.30
C TRP A 232 -11.66 -18.18 -20.39
N TYR A 233 -10.53 -18.65 -19.87
CA TYR A 233 -10.21 -20.08 -19.88
C TYR A 233 -11.09 -20.89 -18.93
N ALA A 234 -11.43 -20.34 -17.76
CA ALA A 234 -12.32 -21.00 -16.80
C ALA A 234 -13.72 -21.23 -17.36
N LEU A 235 -14.35 -20.19 -17.93
CA LEU A 235 -15.67 -20.31 -18.57
C LEU A 235 -15.65 -21.24 -19.81
N GLY A 236 -14.47 -21.67 -20.27
CA GLY A 236 -14.29 -22.69 -21.32
C GLY A 236 -14.81 -24.07 -20.99
N SER A 237 -14.99 -24.34 -19.71
CA SER A 237 -15.29 -25.67 -19.21
C SER A 237 -16.22 -25.62 -17.99
N ARG A 238 -16.84 -24.47 -17.74
CA ARG A 238 -17.79 -24.25 -16.65
C ARG A 238 -18.99 -23.46 -17.16
N THR A 239 -20.18 -23.81 -16.69
CA THR A 239 -21.37 -22.95 -16.82
C THR A 239 -21.22 -21.69 -15.96
N ALA A 240 -22.07 -20.69 -16.20
CA ALA A 240 -22.06 -19.44 -15.41
C ALA A 240 -22.24 -19.70 -13.90
N SER A 241 -23.15 -20.61 -13.54
CA SER A 241 -23.38 -21.01 -12.14
C SER A 241 -22.18 -21.75 -11.54
N GLN A 242 -21.61 -22.71 -12.27
CA GLN A 242 -20.39 -23.41 -11.83
C GLN A 242 -19.22 -22.44 -11.63
N TYR A 243 -19.07 -21.46 -12.53
CA TYR A 243 -18.07 -20.41 -12.40
C TYR A 243 -18.29 -19.58 -11.13
N ALA A 244 -19.51 -19.09 -10.87
CA ALA A 244 -19.83 -18.31 -9.69
C ALA A 244 -19.58 -19.09 -8.39
N VAL A 245 -19.99 -20.36 -8.32
CA VAL A 245 -19.75 -21.24 -7.16
C VAL A 245 -18.26 -21.51 -6.97
N GLU A 246 -17.49 -21.76 -8.04
CA GLU A 246 -16.04 -21.90 -7.96
C GLU A 246 -15.38 -20.61 -7.43
N ARG A 247 -15.83 -19.43 -7.86
CA ARG A 247 -15.31 -18.13 -7.39
C ARG A 247 -15.64 -17.88 -5.93
N PHE A 248 -16.85 -18.20 -5.49
CA PHE A 248 -17.20 -18.13 -4.07
C PHE A 248 -16.28 -19.00 -3.20
N LYS A 249 -16.10 -20.28 -3.57
CA LYS A 249 -15.26 -21.22 -2.83
C LYS A 249 -13.77 -20.88 -2.86
N ARG A 250 -13.27 -20.29 -3.95
CA ARG A 250 -11.83 -20.03 -4.14
C ARG A 250 -11.40 -18.60 -3.82
N LEU A 251 -12.33 -17.65 -3.71
CA LEU A 251 -12.03 -16.25 -3.41
C LEU A 251 -12.69 -15.83 -2.10
N PHE A 252 -14.02 -15.94 -2.00
CA PHE A 252 -14.75 -15.42 -0.84
C PHE A 252 -14.44 -16.19 0.45
N VAL A 253 -14.38 -17.53 0.39
CA VAL A 253 -14.02 -18.35 1.56
C VAL A 253 -12.59 -18.04 2.06
N PRO A 254 -11.55 -18.05 1.19
CA PRO A 254 -10.20 -17.65 1.60
C PRO A 254 -10.07 -16.21 2.06
N PHE A 255 -10.84 -15.29 1.46
CA PHE A 255 -10.91 -13.91 1.91
C PHE A 255 -11.42 -13.84 3.36
N LEU A 256 -12.55 -14.47 3.68
CA LEU A 256 -13.11 -14.45 5.02
C LEU A 256 -12.16 -15.09 6.05
N PHE A 257 -11.59 -16.25 5.70
CA PHE A 257 -10.58 -16.89 6.54
C PHE A 257 -9.36 -15.99 6.76
N GLY A 258 -8.88 -15.35 5.69
CA GLY A 258 -7.75 -14.42 5.74
C GLY A 258 -8.02 -13.22 6.65
N CYS A 259 -9.19 -12.59 6.54
CA CYS A 259 -9.58 -11.46 7.41
C CYS A 259 -9.65 -11.85 8.89
N LEU A 260 -10.09 -13.08 9.19
CA LEU A 260 -10.28 -13.54 10.58
C LEU A 260 -9.03 -14.15 11.20
N VAL A 261 -8.08 -14.66 10.40
CA VAL A 261 -6.94 -15.46 10.91
C VAL A 261 -5.59 -14.92 10.45
N VAL A 262 -5.47 -14.44 9.22
CA VAL A 262 -4.19 -14.03 8.62
C VAL A 262 -3.90 -12.54 8.84
N VAL A 263 -4.92 -11.69 8.73
CA VAL A 263 -4.84 -10.23 8.93
C VAL A 263 -4.69 -9.81 10.40
N PRO A 264 -5.32 -10.44 11.41
CA PRO A 264 -5.20 -9.96 12.79
C PRO A 264 -3.76 -9.93 13.33
N PRO A 265 -2.88 -10.93 13.07
CA PRO A 265 -1.47 -10.83 13.44
C PRO A 265 -0.75 -9.64 12.80
N LEU A 266 -1.05 -9.33 11.53
CA LEU A 266 -0.54 -8.14 10.83
C LEU A 266 -0.96 -6.85 11.58
N SER A 267 -2.26 -6.71 11.89
CA SER A 267 -2.78 -5.56 12.64
C SER A 267 -2.23 -5.47 14.06
N TYR A 268 -1.98 -6.61 14.71
CA TYR A 268 -1.41 -6.67 16.06
C TYR A 268 0.02 -6.10 16.09
N TYR A 269 0.88 -6.49 15.15
CA TYR A 269 2.22 -5.89 15.05
C TYR A 269 2.18 -4.39 14.76
N GLY A 270 1.21 -3.94 13.94
CA GLY A 270 0.97 -2.51 13.73
C GLY A 270 0.54 -1.79 15.01
N LEU A 271 -0.30 -2.42 15.84
CA LEU A 271 -0.69 -1.89 17.14
C LEU A 271 0.52 -1.75 18.08
N LEU A 272 1.43 -2.73 18.11
CA LEU A 272 2.63 -2.68 18.96
C LEU A 272 3.60 -1.55 18.61
N GLU A 273 3.50 -0.94 17.42
CA GLU A 273 4.28 0.25 17.07
C GLU A 273 3.77 1.53 17.75
N TRP A 274 2.57 1.51 18.32
CA TRP A 274 2.02 2.63 19.08
C TRP A 274 2.64 2.71 20.48
N PRO A 275 3.18 3.88 20.89
CA PRO A 275 3.81 4.05 22.20
C PRO A 275 2.87 3.69 23.35
N GLY A 276 3.38 2.99 24.36
CA GLY A 276 2.61 2.61 25.55
C GLY A 276 1.67 1.40 25.34
N THR A 277 1.71 0.74 24.18
CA THR A 277 0.94 -0.48 23.95
C THR A 277 1.62 -1.68 24.63
N GLU A 278 0.95 -2.26 25.63
CA GLU A 278 1.40 -3.47 26.34
C GLU A 278 0.43 -4.66 26.15
N ALA A 279 -0.57 -4.52 25.28
CA ALA A 279 -1.59 -5.54 25.07
C ALA A 279 -1.00 -6.83 24.48
N THR A 280 -1.36 -7.96 25.06
CA THR A 280 -1.10 -9.28 24.47
C THR A 280 -2.02 -9.53 23.27
N TYR A 281 -1.62 -10.44 22.38
CA TYR A 281 -2.46 -10.82 21.23
C TYR A 281 -3.86 -11.28 21.63
N TRP A 282 -3.98 -12.00 22.76
CA TRP A 282 -5.26 -12.51 23.27
C TRP A 282 -6.18 -11.41 23.82
N GLN A 283 -5.62 -10.30 24.30
CA GLN A 283 -6.39 -9.11 24.68
C GLN A 283 -6.79 -8.29 23.45
N PHE A 284 -5.91 -8.24 22.45
CA PHE A 284 -6.16 -7.54 21.18
C PHE A 284 -7.27 -8.19 20.34
N TYR A 285 -7.25 -9.51 20.19
CA TYR A 285 -8.09 -10.22 19.21
C TYR A 285 -9.61 -10.03 19.43
N PRO A 286 -10.16 -10.09 20.67
CA PRO A 286 -11.56 -9.77 20.91
C PRO A 286 -11.93 -8.32 20.52
N THR A 287 -11.04 -7.36 20.80
CA THR A 287 -11.25 -5.95 20.41
C THR A 287 -11.24 -5.79 18.90
N PHE A 288 -10.29 -6.43 18.22
CA PHE A 288 -10.25 -6.48 16.75
C PHE A 288 -11.57 -7.02 16.18
N LEU A 289 -12.04 -8.16 16.68
CA LEU A 289 -13.28 -8.78 16.22
C LEU A 289 -14.51 -7.90 16.49
N SER A 290 -14.57 -7.26 17.66
CA SER A 290 -15.65 -6.30 17.96
C SER A 290 -15.67 -5.13 16.98
N GLY A 291 -14.51 -4.64 16.54
CA GLY A 291 -14.40 -3.60 15.52
C GLY A 291 -14.94 -4.04 14.17
N VAL A 292 -14.55 -5.25 13.73
CA VAL A 292 -15.07 -5.86 12.49
C VAL A 292 -16.58 -6.03 12.55
N LEU A 293 -17.12 -6.56 13.65
CA LEU A 293 -18.57 -6.74 13.85
C LEU A 293 -19.32 -5.41 13.97
N ALA A 294 -18.67 -4.36 14.45
CA ALA A 294 -19.22 -3.00 14.50
C ALA A 294 -19.14 -2.24 13.15
N GLY A 295 -18.90 -2.96 12.04
CA GLY A 295 -18.88 -2.38 10.70
C GLY A 295 -17.58 -1.68 10.33
N ARG A 296 -16.47 -2.00 11.01
CA ARG A 296 -15.11 -1.55 10.64
C ARG A 296 -14.29 -2.75 10.14
N PRO A 297 -14.62 -3.30 8.96
CA PRO A 297 -13.90 -4.46 8.43
C PRO A 297 -12.45 -4.10 8.16
N GLU A 298 -11.55 -5.01 8.49
CA GLU A 298 -10.11 -4.93 8.22
C GLU A 298 -9.71 -6.12 7.36
N TRP A 299 -9.51 -5.88 6.06
CA TRP A 299 -9.12 -6.90 5.09
C TRP A 299 -7.63 -6.84 4.69
N GLY A 300 -6.87 -5.83 5.14
CA GLY A 300 -5.45 -5.68 4.79
C GLY A 300 -5.18 -5.77 3.29
N HIS A 301 -4.11 -6.47 2.90
CA HIS A 301 -3.80 -6.75 1.49
C HIS A 301 -4.85 -7.55 0.75
N LEU A 302 -5.77 -8.25 1.43
CA LEU A 302 -6.73 -9.16 0.80
C LEU A 302 -7.82 -8.44 -0.01
N TRP A 303 -7.79 -7.11 -0.06
CA TRP A 303 -8.65 -6.28 -0.90
C TRP A 303 -8.71 -6.78 -2.35
N PHE A 304 -7.59 -7.23 -2.92
CA PHE A 304 -7.57 -7.74 -4.31
C PHE A 304 -8.46 -8.98 -4.48
N ILE A 305 -8.55 -9.85 -3.46
CA ILE A 305 -9.41 -11.05 -3.51
C ILE A 305 -10.89 -10.67 -3.54
N ILE A 306 -11.31 -9.74 -2.68
CA ILE A 306 -12.72 -9.33 -2.62
C ILE A 306 -13.11 -8.52 -3.87
N TYR A 307 -12.21 -7.66 -4.38
CA TYR A 307 -12.39 -6.99 -5.67
C TYR A 307 -12.56 -8.02 -6.79
N LEU A 308 -11.67 -9.01 -6.86
CA LEU A 308 -11.74 -10.06 -7.87
C LEU A 308 -13.02 -10.90 -7.76
N PHE A 309 -13.51 -11.16 -6.55
CA PHE A 309 -14.79 -11.84 -6.34
C PHE A 309 -15.96 -11.01 -6.88
N VAL A 310 -16.04 -9.73 -6.50
CA VAL A 310 -17.09 -8.81 -6.96
C VAL A 310 -17.05 -8.66 -8.47
N TYR A 311 -15.88 -8.41 -9.06
CA TYR A 311 -15.73 -8.29 -10.52
C TYR A 311 -16.06 -9.57 -11.25
N SER A 312 -15.73 -10.73 -10.68
CA SER A 312 -16.08 -12.02 -11.29
C SER A 312 -17.59 -12.21 -11.42
N LEU A 313 -18.39 -11.65 -10.50
CA LEU A 313 -19.84 -11.71 -10.56
C LEU A 313 -20.41 -10.58 -11.45
N LEU A 314 -19.93 -9.35 -11.25
CA LEU A 314 -20.38 -8.17 -11.99
C LEU A 314 -20.15 -8.30 -13.50
N ALA A 315 -18.96 -8.77 -13.90
CA ALA A 315 -18.61 -8.92 -15.31
C ALA A 315 -19.15 -10.22 -15.94
N LEU A 316 -19.76 -11.13 -15.15
CA LEU A 316 -20.21 -12.43 -15.62
C LEU A 316 -21.21 -12.35 -16.79
N PRO A 317 -22.25 -11.49 -16.77
CA PRO A 317 -23.18 -11.37 -17.89
C PRO A 317 -22.47 -10.97 -19.19
N LEU A 318 -21.57 -9.99 -19.10
CA LEU A 318 -20.74 -9.55 -20.23
C LEU A 318 -19.84 -10.69 -20.74
N PHE A 319 -19.21 -11.44 -19.83
CA PHE A 319 -18.32 -12.54 -20.19
C PHE A 319 -19.05 -13.69 -20.87
N VAL A 320 -20.23 -14.05 -20.38
CA VAL A 320 -21.09 -15.07 -21.00
C VAL A 320 -21.55 -14.61 -22.39
N TYR A 321 -21.98 -13.35 -22.53
CA TYR A 321 -22.34 -12.76 -23.82
C TYR A 321 -21.16 -12.82 -24.80
N LEU A 322 -20.00 -12.29 -24.40
CA LEU A 322 -18.80 -12.25 -25.22
C LEU A 322 -18.31 -13.64 -25.62
N ARG A 323 -18.67 -14.69 -24.87
CA ARG A 323 -18.31 -16.06 -25.17
C ARG A 323 -19.17 -16.68 -26.27
N GLY A 324 -20.43 -16.28 -26.36
CA GLY A 324 -21.39 -16.83 -27.32
C GLY A 324 -20.96 -16.65 -28.78
N GLU A 325 -21.46 -17.52 -29.65
CA GLU A 325 -21.15 -17.48 -31.09
C GLU A 325 -21.59 -16.16 -31.74
N ALA A 326 -22.71 -15.59 -31.29
CA ALA A 326 -23.19 -14.29 -31.74
C ALA A 326 -22.16 -13.17 -31.53
N ALA A 327 -21.37 -13.22 -30.45
CA ALA A 327 -20.34 -12.22 -30.16
C ALA A 327 -19.00 -12.50 -30.87
N GLN A 328 -18.84 -13.65 -31.53
CA GLN A 328 -17.58 -13.97 -32.23
C GLN A 328 -17.24 -12.94 -33.31
N ARG A 329 -18.23 -12.51 -34.10
CA ARG A 329 -18.04 -11.46 -35.12
C ARG A 329 -17.58 -10.14 -34.52
N LEU A 330 -18.14 -9.76 -33.36
CA LEU A 330 -17.75 -8.57 -32.64
C LEU A 330 -16.29 -8.67 -32.16
N ARG A 331 -15.91 -9.78 -31.50
CA ARG A 331 -14.53 -10.00 -31.03
C ARG A 331 -13.52 -9.90 -32.16
N THR A 332 -13.77 -10.58 -33.28
CA THR A 332 -12.85 -10.59 -34.42
C THR A 332 -12.79 -9.22 -35.12
N ARG A 333 -13.89 -8.48 -35.22
CA ARG A 333 -13.90 -7.10 -35.73
C ARG A 333 -13.07 -6.18 -34.84
N LEU A 334 -13.28 -6.23 -33.52
CA LEU A 334 -12.50 -5.45 -32.56
C LEU A 334 -11.01 -5.82 -32.61
N GLY A 335 -10.69 -7.12 -32.64
CA GLY A 335 -9.31 -7.59 -32.77
C GLY A 335 -8.62 -7.06 -34.02
N THR A 336 -9.30 -7.11 -35.17
CA THR A 336 -8.78 -6.58 -36.44
C THR A 336 -8.63 -5.06 -36.42
N TRP A 337 -9.52 -4.36 -35.71
CA TRP A 337 -9.42 -2.92 -35.55
C TRP A 337 -8.22 -2.53 -34.68
N PHE A 338 -8.06 -3.14 -33.51
CA PHE A 338 -6.93 -2.87 -32.61
C PHE A 338 -5.56 -3.33 -33.15
N GLU A 339 -5.53 -4.22 -34.14
CA GLU A 339 -4.31 -4.63 -34.85
C GLU A 339 -3.76 -3.54 -35.78
N ARG A 340 -4.57 -2.52 -36.12
CA ARG A 340 -4.12 -1.36 -36.88
C ARG A 340 -3.09 -0.53 -36.09
N PRO A 341 -2.13 0.13 -36.77
CA PRO A 341 -1.09 0.91 -36.12
C PRO A 341 -1.63 1.90 -35.09
N GLY A 342 -1.13 1.83 -33.85
CA GLY A 342 -1.44 2.76 -32.76
C GLY A 342 -2.78 2.53 -32.04
N LEU A 343 -3.74 1.80 -32.62
CA LEU A 343 -5.08 1.70 -32.02
C LEU A 343 -5.12 0.89 -30.72
N ILE A 344 -4.15 0.01 -30.49
CA ILE A 344 -4.00 -0.74 -29.23
C ILE A 344 -3.70 0.16 -28.01
N PHE A 345 -3.38 1.44 -28.22
CA PHE A 345 -3.24 2.43 -27.15
C PHE A 345 -4.55 3.16 -26.81
N LEU A 346 -5.61 3.05 -27.62
CA LEU A 346 -6.92 3.63 -27.30
C LEU A 346 -7.52 3.13 -25.97
N PRO A 347 -7.34 1.86 -25.55
CA PRO A 347 -7.74 1.41 -24.21
C PRO A 347 -7.10 2.20 -23.06
N ALA A 348 -6.00 2.93 -23.30
CA ALA A 348 -5.41 3.82 -22.31
C ALA A 348 -6.28 5.06 -22.01
N LEU A 349 -7.13 5.49 -22.96
CA LEU A 349 -7.97 6.68 -22.80
C LEU A 349 -8.96 6.57 -21.64
N PRO A 350 -9.83 5.54 -21.55
CA PRO A 350 -10.72 5.40 -20.40
C PRO A 350 -9.95 5.20 -19.08
N LEU A 351 -8.76 4.59 -19.11
CA LEU A 351 -7.91 4.45 -17.92
C LEU A 351 -7.37 5.82 -17.45
N ALA A 352 -6.89 6.64 -18.39
CA ALA A 352 -6.46 8.02 -18.12
C ALA A 352 -7.62 8.89 -17.63
N LEU A 353 -8.82 8.73 -18.20
CA LEU A 353 -10.02 9.45 -17.76
C LEU A 353 -10.44 9.05 -16.35
N ILE A 354 -10.46 7.74 -16.04
CA ILE A 354 -10.78 7.24 -14.70
C ILE A 354 -9.79 7.81 -13.68
N GLU A 355 -8.49 7.73 -13.94
CA GLU A 355 -7.49 8.29 -13.05
C GLU A 355 -7.64 9.81 -12.93
N GLY A 356 -7.63 10.55 -14.05
CA GLY A 356 -7.71 12.01 -14.03
C GLY A 356 -8.98 12.58 -13.39
N MET A 357 -10.14 11.95 -13.62
CA MET A 357 -11.43 12.49 -13.18
C MET A 357 -11.88 11.96 -11.82
N LEU A 358 -11.55 10.72 -11.46
CA LEU A 358 -11.99 10.13 -10.19
C LEU A 358 -10.91 10.19 -9.12
N ARG A 359 -9.62 10.02 -9.44
CA ARG A 359 -8.56 9.96 -8.41
C ARG A 359 -8.50 11.19 -7.49
N PRO A 360 -8.70 12.44 -7.96
CA PRO A 360 -8.64 13.60 -7.08
C PRO A 360 -9.74 13.59 -6.00
N GLY A 361 -10.91 12.98 -6.28
CA GLY A 361 -12.01 12.85 -5.32
C GLY A 361 -11.82 11.73 -4.29
N TRP A 362 -10.92 10.79 -4.58
CA TRP A 362 -10.56 9.68 -3.68
C TRP A 362 -9.03 9.59 -3.55
N PRO A 363 -8.40 10.62 -2.96
CA PRO A 363 -6.96 10.83 -3.00
C PRO A 363 -6.16 9.72 -2.31
N ASN A 364 -6.74 9.15 -1.25
CA ASN A 364 -6.09 8.15 -0.42
C ASN A 364 -6.30 6.72 -0.95
N GLY A 365 -7.10 6.53 -2.01
CA GLY A 365 -7.21 5.29 -2.77
C GLY A 365 -7.39 4.01 -1.96
N HIS A 366 -7.99 4.09 -0.76
CA HIS A 366 -8.15 2.94 0.12
C HIS A 366 -9.05 1.91 -0.55
N GLN A 367 -8.52 0.71 -0.79
CA GLN A 367 -9.26 -0.33 -1.51
C GLN A 367 -10.38 -0.90 -0.65
N ASN A 368 -11.56 -0.29 -0.76
CA ASN A 368 -12.67 -0.58 0.15
C ASN A 368 -14.04 -0.85 -0.50
N LEU A 369 -14.11 -0.90 -1.84
CA LEU A 369 -15.33 -1.11 -2.65
C LEU A 369 -16.46 -0.08 -2.50
N VAL A 370 -16.46 0.77 -1.47
CA VAL A 370 -17.59 1.66 -1.14
C VAL A 370 -17.27 3.12 -1.44
N SER A 371 -16.12 3.58 -0.97
CA SER A 371 -15.60 4.94 -1.17
C SER A 371 -14.27 4.90 -1.92
N ASP A 372 -14.24 4.10 -3.00
CA ASP A 372 -13.02 3.86 -3.79
C ASP A 372 -13.32 3.72 -5.29
N TRP A 373 -14.07 4.67 -5.84
CA TRP A 373 -14.58 4.58 -7.20
C TRP A 373 -13.49 4.63 -8.28
N ALA A 374 -12.39 5.36 -8.04
CA ALA A 374 -11.28 5.45 -8.98
C ALA A 374 -10.64 4.07 -9.22
N ASN A 375 -10.21 3.38 -8.14
CA ASN A 375 -9.69 2.02 -8.25
C ASN A 375 -10.77 1.03 -8.69
N PHE A 376 -12.01 1.17 -8.21
CA PHE A 376 -13.09 0.26 -8.55
C PHE A 376 -13.29 0.16 -10.07
N TRP A 377 -13.40 1.30 -10.75
CA TRP A 377 -13.59 1.32 -12.20
C TRP A 377 -12.32 0.96 -12.96
N LEU A 378 -11.16 1.43 -12.49
CA LEU A 378 -9.88 1.13 -13.13
C LEU A 378 -9.60 -0.37 -13.16
N TYR A 379 -9.68 -1.04 -12.01
CA TYR A 379 -9.38 -2.45 -11.88
C TYR A 379 -10.43 -3.34 -12.55
N LEU A 380 -11.71 -2.96 -12.51
CA LEU A 380 -12.76 -3.64 -13.28
C LEU A 380 -12.45 -3.58 -14.77
N LEU A 381 -12.01 -2.43 -15.28
CA LEU A 381 -11.69 -2.26 -16.69
C LEU A 381 -10.48 -3.10 -17.10
N TYR A 382 -9.42 -3.13 -16.29
CA TYR A 382 -8.28 -4.04 -16.49
C TYR A 382 -8.67 -5.52 -16.46
N PHE A 383 -9.59 -5.90 -15.56
CA PHE A 383 -10.14 -7.26 -15.51
C PHE A 383 -10.89 -7.62 -16.79
N VAL A 384 -11.72 -6.70 -17.32
CA VAL A 384 -12.40 -6.89 -18.60
C VAL A 384 -11.40 -6.93 -19.76
N TYR A 385 -10.38 -6.08 -19.78
CA TYR A 385 -9.33 -6.08 -20.80
C TYR A 385 -8.60 -7.41 -20.86
N GLY A 386 -8.28 -7.98 -19.70
CA GLY A 386 -7.70 -9.33 -19.61
C GLY A 386 -8.55 -10.40 -20.28
N TYR A 387 -9.87 -10.38 -20.03
CA TYR A 387 -10.81 -11.31 -20.64
C TYR A 387 -10.85 -11.15 -22.17
N CYS A 388 -10.93 -9.90 -22.64
CA CYS A 388 -10.93 -9.58 -24.07
C CYS A 388 -9.64 -10.04 -24.75
N ILE A 389 -8.46 -9.76 -24.19
CA ILE A 389 -7.15 -10.18 -24.72
C ILE A 389 -7.06 -11.71 -24.86
N ALA A 390 -7.56 -12.46 -23.88
CA ALA A 390 -7.56 -13.92 -23.95
C ALA A 390 -8.57 -14.48 -24.96
N SER A 391 -9.62 -13.72 -25.29
CA SER A 391 -10.71 -14.15 -26.17
C SER A 391 -10.42 -14.03 -27.67
N GLU A 392 -9.44 -13.22 -28.08
CA GLU A 392 -9.11 -12.95 -29.48
C GLU A 392 -7.59 -12.83 -29.70
N PRO A 393 -6.94 -13.79 -30.38
CA PRO A 393 -5.49 -13.79 -30.59
C PRO A 393 -4.92 -12.54 -31.26
N LYS A 394 -5.69 -11.87 -32.14
CA LYS A 394 -5.26 -10.62 -32.79
C LYS A 394 -4.90 -9.51 -31.80
N LEU A 395 -5.55 -9.47 -30.64
CA LEU A 395 -5.20 -8.50 -29.59
C LEU A 395 -3.81 -8.77 -29.00
N GLY A 396 -3.44 -10.05 -28.85
CA GLY A 396 -2.09 -10.45 -28.46
C GLY A 396 -1.05 -10.04 -29.50
N HIS A 397 -1.34 -10.27 -30.80
CA HIS A 397 -0.46 -9.81 -31.88
C HIS A 397 -0.32 -8.28 -31.93
N ALA A 398 -1.41 -7.54 -31.68
CA ALA A 398 -1.39 -6.09 -31.61
C ALA A 398 -0.46 -5.59 -30.49
N ILE A 399 -0.49 -6.22 -29.31
CA ILE A 399 0.42 -5.94 -28.20
C ILE A 399 1.87 -6.20 -28.62
N ASP A 400 2.14 -7.36 -29.23
CA ASP A 400 3.49 -7.74 -29.64
C ASP A 400 4.06 -6.85 -30.75
N ARG A 401 3.22 -6.44 -31.71
CA ARG A 401 3.59 -5.54 -32.81
C ARG A 401 4.03 -4.16 -32.30
N HIS A 402 3.38 -3.65 -31.27
CA HIS A 402 3.63 -2.29 -30.75
C HIS A 402 4.59 -2.23 -29.57
N PHE A 403 5.26 -3.35 -29.23
CA PHE A 403 6.17 -3.44 -28.10
C PHE A 403 7.19 -2.30 -28.01
N LYS A 404 7.92 -1.99 -29.09
CA LYS A 404 8.95 -0.94 -29.08
C LYS A 404 8.36 0.45 -28.79
N LEU A 405 7.20 0.74 -29.37
CA LEU A 405 6.48 1.98 -29.13
C LEU A 405 5.95 2.03 -27.69
N ALA A 406 5.40 0.93 -27.18
CA ALA A 406 4.95 0.83 -25.78
C ALA A 406 6.10 1.04 -24.79
N VAL A 407 7.29 0.47 -25.07
CA VAL A 407 8.50 0.72 -24.26
C VAL A 407 8.89 2.20 -24.28
N GLY A 408 8.93 2.83 -25.46
CA GLY A 408 9.26 4.26 -25.58
C GLY A 408 8.28 5.15 -24.81
N LEU A 409 6.98 4.94 -25.00
CA LEU A 409 5.93 5.68 -24.31
C LEU A 409 5.96 5.43 -22.79
N ALA A 410 6.13 4.18 -22.36
CA ALA A 410 6.26 3.82 -20.96
C ALA A 410 7.48 4.46 -20.30
N ALA A 411 8.62 4.49 -21.00
CA ALA A 411 9.84 5.11 -20.51
C ALA A 411 9.67 6.62 -20.35
N ILE A 412 9.12 7.30 -21.37
CA ILE A 412 8.85 8.75 -21.34
C ILE A 412 7.88 9.09 -20.20
N GLY A 413 6.76 8.37 -20.11
CA GLY A 413 5.75 8.61 -19.07
C GLY A 413 6.32 8.35 -17.66
N THR A 414 7.09 7.27 -17.50
CA THR A 414 7.75 6.97 -16.22
C THR A 414 8.76 8.04 -15.84
N VAL A 415 9.63 8.48 -16.77
CA VAL A 415 10.61 9.54 -16.52
C VAL A 415 9.91 10.86 -16.16
N ALA A 416 8.82 11.22 -16.86
CA ALA A 416 8.06 12.41 -16.53
C ALA A 416 7.45 12.35 -15.12
N LEU A 417 6.79 11.23 -14.77
CA LEU A 417 6.19 11.04 -13.44
C LEU A 417 7.24 11.04 -12.33
N PHE A 418 8.39 10.41 -12.54
CA PHE A 418 9.51 10.40 -11.59
C PHE A 418 10.17 11.76 -11.48
N GLY A 419 10.33 12.50 -12.59
CA GLY A 419 10.88 13.85 -12.59
C GLY A 419 10.01 14.81 -11.77
N ILE A 420 8.68 14.72 -11.92
CA ILE A 420 7.72 15.48 -11.11
C ILE A 420 7.87 15.12 -9.62
N TRP A 421 7.91 13.83 -9.30
CA TRP A 421 8.09 13.37 -7.91
C TRP A 421 9.43 13.85 -7.30
N LEU A 422 10.55 13.66 -7.99
CA LEU A 422 11.88 14.09 -7.55
C LEU A 422 11.99 15.60 -7.37
N SER A 423 11.28 16.38 -8.18
CA SER A 423 11.25 17.84 -8.06
C SER A 423 10.49 18.33 -6.82
N GLY A 424 9.73 17.45 -6.15
CA GLY A 424 8.86 17.82 -5.03
C GLY A 424 7.58 18.55 -5.45
N ASN A 425 7.31 18.68 -6.75
CA ASN A 425 6.15 19.41 -7.30
C ASN A 425 5.02 18.46 -7.69
N THR A 426 4.80 17.39 -6.93
CA THR A 426 3.66 16.49 -7.19
C THR A 426 2.37 17.27 -6.92
N PRO A 427 1.42 17.35 -7.86
CA PRO A 427 0.19 18.12 -7.67
C PRO A 427 -0.58 17.68 -6.44
N ASP A 428 -1.03 18.68 -5.66
CA ASP A 428 -1.96 18.47 -4.56
C ASP A 428 -3.23 17.77 -5.05
N TYR A 429 -3.87 17.04 -4.15
CA TYR A 429 -5.02 16.20 -4.44
C TYR A 429 -6.32 16.97 -4.79
N TYR A 430 -6.29 18.29 -4.86
CA TYR A 430 -7.43 19.10 -5.26
C TYR A 430 -7.78 18.90 -6.75
N TYR A 431 -9.04 19.12 -7.07
CA TYR A 431 -9.52 19.13 -8.46
C TYR A 431 -9.02 20.37 -9.20
N TRP A 432 -7.86 20.25 -9.84
CA TRP A 432 -7.32 21.26 -10.74
C TRP A 432 -6.58 20.63 -11.92
N TYR A 433 -6.38 21.41 -12.99
CA TYR A 433 -5.90 20.90 -14.28
C TYR A 433 -4.55 20.15 -14.19
N GLY A 434 -3.62 20.59 -13.34
CA GLY A 434 -2.34 19.90 -13.17
C GLY A 434 -2.47 18.55 -12.50
N ARG A 435 -3.36 18.42 -11.50
CA ARG A 435 -3.64 17.12 -10.87
C ARG A 435 -4.32 16.15 -11.84
N ILE A 436 -5.33 16.62 -12.56
CA ILE A 436 -6.04 15.83 -13.58
C ILE A 436 -5.06 15.35 -14.66
N GLY A 437 -4.17 16.24 -15.13
CA GLY A 437 -3.14 15.89 -16.11
C GLY A 437 -2.15 14.86 -15.60
N TYR A 438 -1.67 15.03 -14.36
CA TYR A 438 -0.77 14.08 -13.71
C TYR A 438 -1.38 12.69 -13.56
N ASP A 439 -2.59 12.57 -13.02
CA ASP A 439 -3.26 11.28 -12.86
C ASP A 439 -3.66 10.67 -14.21
N SER A 440 -4.06 11.48 -15.20
CA SER A 440 -4.30 11.00 -16.57
C SER A 440 -3.04 10.39 -17.18
N LEU A 441 -1.88 11.03 -16.98
CA LEU A 441 -0.59 10.49 -17.42
C LEU A 441 -0.27 9.16 -16.71
N ARG A 442 -0.57 9.03 -15.40
CA ARG A 442 -0.43 7.75 -14.69
C ARG A 442 -1.31 6.66 -15.30
N GLY A 443 -2.58 6.96 -15.57
CA GLY A 443 -3.50 6.03 -16.21
C GLY A 443 -3.01 5.58 -17.60
N PHE A 444 -2.53 6.51 -18.43
CA PHE A 444 -1.96 6.18 -19.73
C PHE A 444 -0.66 5.36 -19.62
N ASN A 445 0.26 5.78 -18.75
CA ASN A 445 1.54 5.11 -18.56
C ASN A 445 1.37 3.69 -18.02
N SER A 446 0.39 3.48 -17.14
CA SER A 446 0.06 2.16 -16.61
C SER A 446 -0.29 1.15 -17.71
N TRP A 447 -1.07 1.56 -18.71
CA TRP A 447 -1.42 0.70 -19.84
C TRP A 447 -0.21 0.35 -20.68
N CYS A 448 0.66 1.34 -20.95
CA CYS A 448 1.90 1.12 -21.70
C CYS A 448 2.82 0.10 -20.98
N LEU A 449 2.99 0.25 -19.66
CA LEU A 449 3.76 -0.69 -18.84
C LEU A 449 3.15 -2.10 -18.84
N VAL A 450 1.83 -2.21 -18.68
CA VAL A 450 1.12 -3.50 -18.77
C VAL A 450 1.34 -4.16 -20.14
N MET A 451 1.25 -3.41 -21.24
CA MET A 451 1.54 -3.94 -22.59
C MET A 451 2.98 -4.45 -22.71
N VAL A 452 3.96 -3.70 -22.19
CA VAL A 452 5.37 -4.12 -22.18
C VAL A 452 5.51 -5.45 -21.46
N VAL A 453 4.98 -5.58 -20.25
CA VAL A 453 5.10 -6.80 -19.44
C VAL A 453 4.36 -7.97 -20.08
N LEU A 454 3.17 -7.75 -20.65
CA LEU A 454 2.43 -8.78 -21.38
C LEU A 454 3.21 -9.28 -22.61
N SER A 455 3.80 -8.37 -23.40
CA SER A 455 4.57 -8.76 -24.57
C SER A 455 5.85 -9.52 -24.20
N LEU A 456 6.55 -9.09 -23.14
CA LEU A 456 7.70 -9.83 -22.60
C LEU A 456 7.28 -11.23 -22.15
N GLY A 457 6.17 -11.35 -21.43
CA GLY A 457 5.64 -12.65 -21.02
C GLY A 457 5.33 -13.57 -22.21
N ARG A 458 4.68 -13.04 -23.24
CA ARG A 458 4.34 -13.79 -24.46
C ARG A 458 5.58 -14.25 -25.24
N ARG A 459 6.63 -13.44 -25.28
CA ARG A 459 7.87 -13.72 -26.03
C ARG A 459 8.80 -14.68 -25.31
N TYR A 460 8.91 -14.58 -23.99
CA TYR A 460 9.96 -15.26 -23.23
C TYR A 460 9.45 -16.28 -22.22
N LEU A 461 8.18 -16.22 -21.83
CA LEU A 461 7.63 -17.05 -20.73
C LEU A 461 6.64 -18.10 -21.21
N ASN A 462 6.55 -18.39 -22.51
CA ASN A 462 5.63 -19.43 -23.00
C ASN A 462 6.26 -20.84 -22.96
N PHE A 463 6.69 -21.29 -21.78
CA PHE A 463 7.29 -22.62 -21.60
C PHE A 463 6.87 -23.27 -20.28
N ASN A 464 6.80 -24.61 -20.28
CA ASN A 464 6.50 -25.40 -19.09
C ASN A 464 7.78 -25.72 -18.31
N HIS A 465 7.75 -25.63 -16.99
CA HIS A 465 8.87 -25.98 -16.12
C HIS A 465 8.36 -26.50 -14.77
N ARG A 466 9.14 -27.34 -14.08
CA ARG A 466 8.76 -27.89 -12.76
C ARG A 466 8.54 -26.79 -11.71
N VAL A 467 9.36 -25.75 -11.75
CA VAL A 467 9.20 -24.57 -10.87
C VAL A 467 7.86 -23.89 -11.12
N LEU A 468 7.44 -23.74 -12.37
CA LEU A 468 6.13 -23.14 -12.69
C LEU A 468 4.97 -23.96 -12.14
N GLN A 469 5.06 -25.29 -12.22
CA GLN A 469 4.00 -26.18 -11.73
C GLN A 469 3.83 -26.06 -10.22
N TYR A 470 4.94 -26.06 -9.47
CA TYR A 470 4.93 -25.84 -8.03
C TYR A 470 4.47 -24.42 -7.68
N ALA A 471 5.14 -23.41 -8.24
CA ALA A 471 4.91 -22.01 -7.89
C ALA A 471 3.53 -21.54 -8.33
N GLY A 472 2.97 -22.07 -9.42
CA GLY A 472 1.62 -21.75 -9.88
C GLY A 472 0.53 -22.21 -8.91
N GLU A 473 0.72 -23.34 -8.23
CA GLU A 473 -0.17 -23.77 -7.14
C GLU A 473 0.08 -22.97 -5.85
N ALA A 474 1.35 -22.69 -5.54
CA ALA A 474 1.74 -21.96 -4.33
C ALA A 474 1.41 -20.45 -4.37
N ALA A 475 1.31 -19.84 -5.55
CA ALA A 475 1.18 -18.39 -5.71
C ALA A 475 -0.01 -17.80 -4.92
N TYR A 476 -1.17 -18.46 -4.93
CA TYR A 476 -2.35 -17.94 -4.23
C TYR A 476 -2.21 -18.01 -2.69
N PRO A 477 -1.81 -19.15 -2.09
CA PRO A 477 -1.42 -19.19 -0.68
C PRO A 477 -0.31 -18.21 -0.30
N VAL A 478 0.72 -18.06 -1.15
CA VAL A 478 1.81 -17.11 -0.92
C VAL A 478 1.27 -15.69 -0.86
N TYR A 479 0.43 -15.32 -1.81
CA TYR A 479 -0.25 -14.02 -1.80
C TYR A 479 -1.11 -13.83 -0.53
N ILE A 480 -1.83 -14.84 -0.05
CA ILE A 480 -2.63 -14.69 1.19
C ILE A 480 -1.73 -14.45 2.41
N LEU A 481 -0.59 -15.13 2.51
CA LEU A 481 0.25 -15.13 3.71
C LEU A 481 1.31 -14.02 3.77
N HIS A 482 1.82 -13.58 2.62
CA HIS A 482 3.08 -12.84 2.56
C HIS A 482 3.08 -11.58 3.44
N GLN A 483 2.03 -10.76 3.42
CA GLN A 483 2.08 -9.46 4.10
C GLN A 483 2.20 -9.63 5.62
N THR A 484 1.52 -10.62 6.19
CA THR A 484 1.62 -10.96 7.61
C THR A 484 3.05 -11.35 7.99
N PHE A 485 3.72 -12.14 7.15
CA PHE A 485 5.13 -12.49 7.38
C PHE A 485 6.08 -11.30 7.16
N VAL A 486 5.87 -10.49 6.12
CA VAL A 486 6.65 -9.27 5.89
C VAL A 486 6.61 -8.37 7.11
N VAL A 487 5.43 -8.13 7.68
CA VAL A 487 5.27 -7.25 8.84
C VAL A 487 5.77 -7.90 10.12
N ALA A 488 5.45 -9.17 10.37
CA ALA A 488 5.92 -9.87 11.57
C ALA A 488 7.45 -9.93 11.62
N ILE A 489 8.10 -10.28 10.51
CA ILE A 489 9.56 -10.31 10.41
C ILE A 489 10.12 -8.89 10.42
N GLY A 490 9.50 -7.99 9.67
CA GLY A 490 9.86 -6.58 9.59
C GLY A 490 9.92 -5.91 10.95
N PHE A 491 8.92 -6.16 11.82
CA PHE A 491 8.87 -5.68 13.20
C PHE A 491 10.18 -5.96 13.95
N TYR A 492 10.71 -7.18 13.91
CA TYR A 492 11.96 -7.49 14.59
C TYR A 492 13.19 -6.98 13.84
N VAL A 493 13.21 -7.11 12.50
CA VAL A 493 14.39 -6.80 11.67
C VAL A 493 14.69 -5.31 11.60
N VAL A 494 13.69 -4.43 11.61
CA VAL A 494 13.93 -2.97 11.56
C VAL A 494 14.73 -2.46 12.77
N ARG A 495 14.74 -3.23 13.88
CA ARG A 495 15.47 -2.90 15.11
C ARG A 495 16.94 -3.35 15.09
N TRP A 496 17.38 -4.06 14.07
CA TRP A 496 18.78 -4.47 13.94
C TRP A 496 19.69 -3.26 13.71
N SER A 497 20.94 -3.35 14.18
CA SER A 497 21.96 -2.32 14.00
C SER A 497 22.68 -2.41 12.63
N THR A 498 22.00 -2.91 11.60
CA THR A 498 22.53 -3.09 10.24
C THR A 498 21.95 -2.07 9.26
N GLY A 499 22.54 -1.96 8.07
CA GLY A 499 22.03 -1.10 7.00
C GLY A 499 20.66 -1.53 6.46
N ALA A 500 19.97 -0.59 5.80
CA ALA A 500 18.63 -0.79 5.24
C ALA A 500 18.60 -1.94 4.23
N THR A 501 19.63 -2.08 3.39
CA THR A 501 19.72 -3.17 2.39
C THR A 501 19.74 -4.55 3.05
N GLN A 502 20.52 -4.75 4.12
CA GLN A 502 20.57 -6.02 4.83
C GLN A 502 19.22 -6.34 5.49
N LYS A 503 18.58 -5.33 6.10
CA LYS A 503 17.23 -5.47 6.68
C LYS A 503 16.20 -5.85 5.61
N TYR A 504 16.21 -5.15 4.47
CA TYR A 504 15.31 -5.44 3.35
C TYR A 504 15.47 -6.87 2.83
N LEU A 505 16.71 -7.31 2.58
CA LEU A 505 16.99 -8.67 2.10
C LEU A 505 16.58 -9.73 3.13
N ALA A 506 16.84 -9.49 4.42
CA ALA A 506 16.41 -10.39 5.49
C ALA A 506 14.88 -10.52 5.55
N ILE A 507 14.13 -9.43 5.38
CA ILE A 507 12.66 -9.45 5.36
C ILE A 507 12.14 -10.20 4.13
N VAL A 508 12.66 -9.91 2.93
CA VAL A 508 12.22 -10.58 1.69
C VAL A 508 12.51 -12.08 1.74
N VAL A 509 13.75 -12.47 2.05
CA VAL A 509 14.14 -13.88 2.11
C VAL A 509 13.41 -14.59 3.24
N GLY A 510 13.36 -14.00 4.42
CA GLY A 510 12.65 -14.56 5.57
C GLY A 510 11.17 -14.77 5.29
N CYS A 511 10.50 -13.81 4.65
CA CYS A 511 9.10 -13.93 4.26
C CYS A 511 8.88 -15.05 3.24
N LEU A 512 9.71 -15.12 2.19
CA LEU A 512 9.59 -16.17 1.17
C LEU A 512 9.79 -17.56 1.78
N VAL A 513 10.82 -17.73 2.61
CA VAL A 513 11.09 -19.00 3.31
C VAL A 513 9.94 -19.37 4.24
N ALA A 514 9.51 -18.45 5.11
CA ALA A 514 8.42 -18.72 6.06
C ALA A 514 7.11 -19.10 5.34
N THR A 515 6.79 -18.37 4.28
CA THR A 515 5.58 -18.62 3.49
C THR A 515 5.64 -19.98 2.77
N VAL A 516 6.78 -20.33 2.17
CA VAL A 516 6.99 -21.63 1.52
C VAL A 516 6.92 -22.77 2.54
N VAL A 517 7.54 -22.61 3.71
CA VAL A 517 7.50 -23.61 4.78
C VAL A 517 6.06 -23.85 5.26
N VAL A 518 5.30 -22.77 5.54
CA VAL A 518 3.89 -22.89 5.92
C VAL A 518 3.05 -23.51 4.80
N TYR A 519 3.29 -23.12 3.56
CA TYR A 519 2.63 -23.72 2.42
C TYR A 519 2.89 -25.23 2.33
N ASP A 520 4.15 -25.68 2.37
CA ASP A 520 4.50 -27.09 2.19
C ASP A 520 4.13 -27.98 3.37
N LEU A 521 4.18 -27.45 4.60
CA LEU A 521 3.89 -28.22 5.81
C LEU A 521 2.40 -28.23 6.17
N LEU A 522 1.71 -27.09 6.07
CA LEU A 522 0.35 -26.94 6.59
C LEU A 522 -0.72 -26.88 5.49
N ILE A 523 -0.45 -26.16 4.40
CA ILE A 523 -1.49 -25.89 3.39
C ILE A 523 -1.56 -26.99 2.35
N LYS A 524 -0.43 -27.38 1.77
CA LYS A 524 -0.38 -28.30 0.63
C LYS A 524 -0.88 -29.71 0.96
N ARG A 525 -0.74 -30.14 2.22
CA ARG A 525 -0.96 -31.53 2.67
C ARG A 525 -2.37 -31.84 3.17
N ASN A 526 -3.12 -30.84 3.64
CA ASN A 526 -4.42 -31.05 4.29
C ASN A 526 -5.57 -30.44 3.47
N ASN A 527 -6.60 -31.22 3.14
CA ASN A 527 -7.73 -30.75 2.34
C ASN A 527 -8.54 -29.61 2.98
N LEU A 528 -8.58 -29.52 4.32
CA LEU A 528 -9.23 -28.41 5.01
C LEU A 528 -8.47 -27.10 4.76
N THR A 529 -7.15 -27.09 4.98
CA THR A 529 -6.33 -25.90 4.72
C THR A 529 -6.27 -25.59 3.23
N ARG A 530 -6.22 -26.59 2.35
CA ARG A 530 -6.37 -26.37 0.90
C ARG A 530 -7.67 -25.64 0.57
N PHE A 531 -8.79 -26.04 1.16
CA PHE A 531 -10.07 -25.35 0.96
C PHE A 531 -10.06 -23.91 1.50
N LEU A 532 -9.55 -23.69 2.72
CA LEU A 532 -9.42 -22.37 3.33
C LEU A 532 -8.47 -21.44 2.55
N PHE A 533 -7.52 -21.99 1.80
CA PHE A 533 -6.61 -21.23 0.93
C PHE A 533 -6.99 -21.34 -0.57
N GLY A 534 -8.22 -21.76 -0.90
CA GLY A 534 -8.76 -21.75 -2.27
C GLY A 534 -8.12 -22.74 -3.25
N LEU A 535 -7.34 -23.70 -2.75
CA LEU A 535 -6.72 -24.77 -3.53
C LEU A 535 -7.70 -25.91 -3.82
N LYS A 536 -7.43 -26.64 -4.90
CA LYS A 536 -8.17 -27.88 -5.22
C LYS A 536 -7.83 -28.96 -4.20
N PRO A 537 -8.74 -29.89 -3.82
CA PRO A 537 -8.40 -31.00 -2.93
C PRO A 537 -7.30 -31.88 -3.53
N VAL A 538 -6.48 -32.49 -2.67
CA VAL A 538 -5.56 -33.56 -3.07
C VAL A 538 -6.41 -34.68 -3.64
N LYS A 539 -6.12 -35.11 -4.87
CA LYS A 539 -6.78 -36.28 -5.45
C LYS A 539 -6.34 -37.50 -4.65
N THR A 540 -7.18 -38.00 -3.75
CA THR A 540 -6.93 -39.29 -3.11
C THR A 540 -6.89 -40.37 -4.20
N ILE A 541 -5.79 -41.12 -4.27
CA ILE A 541 -5.56 -42.24 -5.21
C ILE A 541 -6.68 -43.31 -5.14
N ALA A 542 -7.53 -43.28 -4.12
CA ALA A 542 -8.70 -44.14 -3.96
C ALA A 542 -9.73 -44.11 -5.12
N ARG A 543 -9.65 -43.18 -6.07
CA ARG A 543 -10.50 -43.18 -7.29
C ARG A 543 -9.93 -43.99 -8.46
N LEU A 544 -8.64 -44.36 -8.44
CA LEU A 544 -8.03 -45.23 -9.46
C LEU A 544 -8.20 -46.72 -9.17
N VAL A 545 -8.58 -47.08 -7.94
CA VAL A 545 -8.87 -48.49 -7.54
C VAL A 545 -10.36 -48.85 -7.68
N ARG A 546 -11.24 -47.88 -7.98
CA ARG A 546 -12.67 -48.14 -8.25
C ARG A 546 -13.04 -48.16 -9.73
N GLN A 547 -12.05 -48.11 -10.63
CA GLN A 547 -12.25 -48.15 -12.09
C GLN A 547 -11.36 -49.16 -12.81
N ASN A 548 -10.63 -49.99 -12.06
CA ASN A 548 -10.10 -51.28 -12.50
C ASN A 548 -10.83 -52.36 -11.72
#